data_AF-A0A316R603-F1
#
_entry.id   AF-A0A316R603-F1
#
_cell.length_a   1.000
_cell.length_b   1.000
_cell.length_c   1.000
_cell.angle_alpha   90.00
_cell.angle_beta   90.00
_cell.angle_gamma   90.00
#
_symmetry.space_group_name_H-M   'P 1'
#
loop_
_entity.id
_entity.type
_entity.pdbx_description
1 polymer ?
#
loop_
_entity_poly.entity_id
_entity_poly.type
_entity_poly.pdbx_seq_one_letter_code
_entity_poly.pdbx_strand_id
1 'polypeptide(L)'
;MGEVLRYIPFAPALTQAPLAEGTQGQAWDQYLATKEKAKGELGALEQRMAQTDPEKAKIMAAHQEILADPAMDDEIRGLVMEQLCSPDAAIAQIYDTYAAILAKSKNALMRERASDLQDVKRRLLRCWAGAPEQNISSLAKPVIVVADDLFPSDTASLDRARVLGIVTQVGGSTSHTAIIARSYEIPAVLGVTGAMDALADGQFIVLDAVEGRVIPNPTEEEITRYSQQAAQLQAELQITKAYRDKLPVTLDGHRVEVHLNVAAATEQELAGAAFADGCGLFRTEFLYTSSQGLPDETQQFQIYKKVLTAFGDKPVTLRTMDIGGDKQVPCLDLPKESNPFLGVRGLRLSLSKPELFRTQIRA
;
A
#
# COMPACT_ATOMS: atom_id res chain seq x y z
N MET A 1 0.33 21.17 -9.31
CA MET A 1 0.62 22.49 -8.67
C MET A 1 -0.60 22.87 -7.87
N GLY A 2 -0.41 23.47 -6.69
CA GLY A 2 -1.53 23.84 -5.84
C GLY A 2 -1.05 24.40 -4.50
N GLU A 3 -2.01 24.85 -3.69
CA GLU A 3 -1.74 25.28 -2.33
C GLU A 3 -1.59 24.07 -1.40
N VAL A 4 -0.69 24.20 -0.43
CA VAL A 4 -0.44 23.20 0.61
C VAL A 4 -1.58 23.20 1.64
N LEU A 5 -2.02 22.00 1.99
CA LEU A 5 -2.75 21.71 3.21
C LEU A 5 -1.88 20.78 4.07
N ARG A 6 -1.42 21.28 5.20
CA ARG A 6 -0.73 20.46 6.21
C ARG A 6 -1.77 19.65 6.96
N TYR A 7 -1.73 18.35 6.75
CA TYR A 7 -2.52 17.40 7.49
C TYR A 7 -1.72 16.93 8.70
N ILE A 8 -2.16 17.36 9.89
CA ILE A 8 -1.63 16.89 11.16
C ILE A 8 -2.70 15.99 11.77
N PRO A 9 -2.47 14.68 11.81
CA PRO A 9 -3.41 13.77 12.45
C PRO A 9 -3.65 14.15 13.92
N PHE A 10 -4.81 13.76 14.46
CA PHE A 10 -5.16 14.02 15.85
C PHE A 10 -4.05 13.53 16.81
N ALA A 11 -3.52 14.46 17.61
CA ALA A 11 -2.58 14.19 18.70
C ALA A 11 -3.37 14.13 20.03
N PRO A 12 -3.51 12.95 20.65
CA PRO A 12 -4.26 12.82 21.90
C PRO A 12 -3.52 13.48 23.06
N ALA A 13 -4.22 14.32 23.82
CA ALA A 13 -3.76 14.78 25.12
C ALA A 13 -4.19 13.77 26.18
N LEU A 14 -3.26 12.88 26.58
CA LEU A 14 -3.56 11.79 27.51
C LEU A 14 -3.66 12.32 28.94
N THR A 15 -4.70 11.87 29.65
CA THR A 15 -4.88 12.13 31.07
C THR A 15 -3.84 11.36 31.88
N GLN A 16 -3.02 12.06 32.66
CA GLN A 16 -2.02 11.42 33.54
C GLN A 16 -2.50 11.22 34.97
N ALA A 17 -3.57 11.91 35.36
CA ALA A 17 -4.14 11.78 36.69
C ALA A 17 -4.89 10.44 36.81
N PRO A 18 -4.74 9.72 37.92
CA PRO A 18 -5.53 8.52 38.17
C PRO A 18 -7.01 8.88 38.30
N LEU A 19 -7.87 7.93 37.95
CA LEU A 19 -9.30 7.99 38.17
C LEU A 19 -9.60 8.12 39.67
N ALA A 20 -10.69 8.84 39.97
CA ALA A 20 -11.22 8.85 41.31
C ALA A 20 -11.73 7.44 41.68
N GLU A 21 -11.43 7.00 42.91
CA GLU A 21 -11.95 5.73 43.40
C GLU A 21 -13.48 5.72 43.37
N GLY A 22 -14.06 4.63 42.84
CA GLY A 22 -15.49 4.46 42.66
C GLY A 22 -16.02 4.92 41.29
N THR A 23 -15.22 5.60 40.45
CA THR A 23 -15.66 6.01 39.10
C THR A 23 -15.27 5.04 37.99
N GLN A 24 -14.60 3.92 38.29
CA GLN A 24 -14.07 2.99 37.28
C GLN A 24 -15.18 2.39 36.40
N GLY A 25 -16.33 2.06 36.99
CA GLY A 25 -17.48 1.53 36.25
C GLY A 25 -18.00 2.51 35.21
N GLN A 26 -18.18 3.78 35.58
CA GLN A 26 -18.61 4.83 34.66
C GLN A 26 -17.59 5.08 33.56
N ALA A 27 -16.30 5.11 33.90
CA ALA A 27 -15.21 5.28 32.93
C ALA A 27 -15.18 4.12 31.91
N TRP A 28 -15.47 2.91 32.37
CA TRP A 28 -15.57 1.72 31.52
C TRP A 28 -16.78 1.76 30.58
N ASP A 29 -17.95 2.17 31.08
CA ASP A 29 -19.14 2.32 30.23
C ASP A 29 -18.91 3.38 29.15
N GLN A 30 -18.22 4.48 29.49
CA GLN A 30 -17.82 5.50 28.53
C GLN A 30 -16.84 4.95 27.49
N TYR A 31 -15.92 4.06 27.89
CA TYR A 31 -14.99 3.40 26.97
C TYR A 31 -15.75 2.54 25.95
N LEU A 32 -16.71 1.73 26.41
CA LEU A 32 -17.52 0.89 25.53
C LEU A 32 -18.35 1.73 24.54
N ALA A 33 -18.96 2.83 25.00
CA ALA A 33 -19.68 3.76 24.12
C ALA A 33 -18.75 4.40 23.07
N THR A 34 -17.53 4.75 23.47
CA THR A 34 -16.51 5.30 22.57
C THR A 34 -16.06 4.29 21.52
N LYS A 35 -15.87 3.04 21.93
CA LYS A 35 -15.51 1.92 21.05
C LYS A 35 -16.60 1.68 20.00
N GLU A 36 -17.87 1.68 20.40
CA GLU A 36 -18.98 1.55 19.43
C GLU A 36 -19.03 2.72 18.43
N LYS A 37 -18.74 3.95 18.89
CA LYS A 37 -18.61 5.11 17.97
C LYS A 37 -17.47 4.90 16.96
N ALA A 38 -16.28 4.51 17.42
CA ALA A 38 -15.14 4.23 16.55
C ALA A 38 -15.44 3.10 15.55
N LYS A 39 -16.11 2.03 16.01
CA LYS A 39 -16.57 0.92 15.16
C LYS A 39 -17.55 1.38 14.09
N GLY A 40 -18.51 2.23 14.44
CA GLY A 40 -19.46 2.81 13.48
C GLY A 40 -18.77 3.63 12.39
N GLU A 41 -17.75 4.41 12.74
CA GLU A 41 -16.96 5.17 11.76
C GLU A 41 -16.14 4.25 10.83
N LEU A 42 -15.49 3.22 11.37
CA LEU A 42 -14.77 2.21 10.57
C LEU A 42 -15.71 1.49 9.61
N GLY A 43 -16.91 1.11 10.06
CA GLY A 43 -17.93 0.48 9.20
C GLY A 43 -18.41 1.40 8.08
N ALA A 44 -18.57 2.70 8.35
CA ALA A 44 -18.92 3.68 7.31
C ALA A 44 -17.80 3.86 6.27
N LEU A 45 -16.52 3.83 6.70
CA LEU A 45 -15.37 3.85 5.79
C LEU A 45 -15.30 2.59 4.95
N GLU A 46 -15.48 1.41 5.56
CA GLU A 46 -15.51 0.13 4.86
C GLU A 46 -16.56 0.11 3.75
N GLN A 47 -17.80 0.52 4.06
CA GLN A 47 -18.89 0.55 3.07
C GLN A 47 -18.59 1.49 1.91
N ARG A 48 -18.02 2.66 2.18
CA ARG A 48 -17.62 3.63 1.14
C ARG A 48 -16.51 3.06 0.25
N MET A 49 -15.54 2.39 0.85
CA MET A 49 -14.46 1.75 0.10
C MET A 49 -14.95 0.56 -0.70
N ALA A 50 -15.83 -0.29 -0.16
CA ALA A 50 -16.33 -1.49 -0.85
C ALA A 50 -16.97 -1.19 -2.21
N GLN A 51 -17.53 0.01 -2.41
CA GLN A 51 -18.11 0.44 -3.68
C GLN A 51 -17.05 0.80 -4.74
N THR A 52 -15.84 1.18 -4.33
CA THR A 52 -14.80 1.68 -5.24
C THR A 52 -13.55 0.81 -5.27
N ASP A 53 -13.25 0.07 -4.20
CA ASP A 53 -12.06 -0.74 -4.01
C ASP A 53 -12.32 -1.84 -2.92
N PRO A 54 -12.92 -2.98 -3.32
CA PRO A 54 -13.28 -4.06 -2.39
C PRO A 54 -12.09 -4.69 -1.65
N GLU A 55 -10.92 -4.77 -2.29
CA GLU A 55 -9.72 -5.32 -1.64
C GLU A 55 -9.24 -4.41 -0.52
N LYS A 56 -9.25 -3.09 -0.72
CA LYS A 56 -8.87 -2.16 0.34
C LYS A 56 -9.92 -2.03 1.44
N ALA A 57 -11.19 -2.29 1.16
CA ALA A 57 -12.21 -2.35 2.21
C ALA A 57 -11.88 -3.40 3.29
N LYS A 58 -11.20 -4.51 2.92
CA LYS A 58 -10.75 -5.54 3.87
C LYS A 58 -9.79 -5.01 4.93
N ILE A 59 -9.07 -3.93 4.66
CA ILE A 59 -8.18 -3.29 5.65
C ILE A 59 -9.02 -2.70 6.78
N MET A 60 -10.14 -2.07 6.42
CA MET A 60 -11.05 -1.50 7.40
C MET A 60 -11.81 -2.58 8.19
N ALA A 61 -12.08 -3.73 7.57
CA ALA A 61 -12.56 -4.91 8.27
C ALA A 61 -11.52 -5.42 9.29
N ALA A 62 -10.23 -5.50 8.91
CA ALA A 62 -9.15 -5.87 9.83
C ALA A 62 -9.01 -4.86 11.00
N HIS A 63 -9.21 -3.56 10.74
CA HIS A 63 -9.23 -2.55 11.81
C HIS A 63 -10.41 -2.74 12.77
N GLN A 64 -11.58 -3.16 12.27
CA GLN A 64 -12.71 -3.51 13.13
C GLN A 64 -12.42 -4.77 13.96
N GLU A 65 -11.72 -5.76 13.41
CA GLU A 65 -11.29 -6.95 14.15
C GLU A 65 -10.31 -6.58 15.28
N ILE A 66 -9.32 -5.73 14.99
CA ILE A 66 -8.39 -5.21 16.01
C ILE A 66 -9.14 -4.46 17.11
N LEU A 67 -10.07 -3.57 16.73
CA LEU A 67 -10.87 -2.82 17.68
C LEU A 67 -11.74 -3.75 18.55
N ALA A 68 -12.22 -4.86 17.98
CA ALA A 68 -13.11 -5.82 18.63
C ALA A 68 -12.37 -6.91 19.44
N ASP A 69 -11.03 -6.90 19.49
CA ASP A 69 -10.24 -7.91 20.18
C ASP A 69 -10.53 -7.93 21.69
N PRO A 70 -11.10 -9.04 22.24
CA PRO A 70 -11.40 -9.15 23.66
C PRO A 70 -10.14 -9.08 24.55
N ALA A 71 -8.98 -9.54 24.06
CA ALA A 71 -7.75 -9.51 24.85
C ALA A 71 -7.30 -8.07 25.12
N MET A 72 -7.45 -7.19 24.13
CA MET A 72 -7.17 -5.76 24.28
C MET A 72 -8.12 -5.13 25.31
N ASP A 73 -9.41 -5.47 25.25
CA ASP A 73 -10.40 -4.98 26.21
C ASP A 73 -10.09 -5.44 27.63
N ASP A 74 -9.75 -6.71 27.84
CA ASP A 74 -9.46 -7.26 29.17
C ASP A 74 -8.24 -6.58 29.80
N GLU A 75 -7.18 -6.31 29.03
CA GLU A 75 -6.00 -5.60 29.52
C GLU A 75 -6.28 -4.12 29.82
N ILE A 76 -7.01 -3.41 28.95
CA ILE A 76 -7.44 -2.03 29.21
C ILE A 76 -8.31 -1.99 30.47
N ARG A 77 -9.23 -2.95 30.62
CA ARG A 77 -10.08 -3.07 31.80
C ARG A 77 -9.27 -3.28 33.07
N GLY A 78 -8.24 -4.12 33.04
CA GLY A 78 -7.33 -4.32 34.17
C GLY A 78 -6.68 -3.01 34.61
N LEU A 79 -6.14 -2.22 33.66
CA LEU A 79 -5.54 -0.91 33.96
C LEU A 79 -6.57 0.07 34.57
N VAL A 80 -7.78 0.11 34.03
CA VAL A 80 -8.84 1.02 34.51
C VAL A 80 -9.37 0.61 35.89
N MET A 81 -9.67 -0.67 36.09
CA MET A 81 -10.33 -1.16 37.29
C MET A 81 -9.37 -1.31 38.47
N GLU A 82 -8.18 -1.86 38.23
CA GLU A 82 -7.23 -2.23 39.29
C GLU A 82 -6.18 -1.16 39.55
N GLN A 83 -5.75 -0.44 38.51
CA GLN A 83 -4.67 0.56 38.61
C GLN A 83 -5.18 2.01 38.56
N LEU A 84 -6.51 2.20 38.52
CA LEU A 84 -7.16 3.51 38.40
C LEU A 84 -6.63 4.33 37.21
N CYS A 85 -6.15 3.68 36.16
CA CYS A 85 -5.68 4.38 34.96
C CYS A 85 -6.86 4.99 34.21
N SER A 86 -6.72 6.19 33.67
CA SER A 86 -7.75 6.77 32.82
C SER A 86 -7.88 5.97 31.51
N PRO A 87 -9.08 5.83 30.92
CA PRO A 87 -9.24 4.99 29.73
C PRO A 87 -8.40 5.41 28.53
N ASP A 88 -8.20 6.71 28.30
CA ASP A 88 -7.28 7.23 27.26
C ASP A 88 -5.83 6.80 27.47
N ALA A 89 -5.32 6.90 28.70
CA ALA A 89 -3.96 6.46 29.03
C ALA A 89 -3.83 4.94 28.92
N ALA A 90 -4.82 4.19 29.39
CA ALA A 90 -4.87 2.73 29.26
C ALA A 90 -4.90 2.27 27.80
N ILE A 91 -5.75 2.88 26.96
CA ILE A 91 -5.78 2.64 25.51
C ILE A 91 -4.40 2.91 24.91
N ALA A 92 -3.82 4.08 25.17
CA ALA A 92 -2.54 4.45 24.60
C ALA A 92 -1.45 3.43 24.97
N GLN A 93 -1.37 3.08 26.27
CA GLN A 93 -0.39 2.14 26.79
C GLN A 93 -0.50 0.76 26.16
N ILE A 94 -1.70 0.17 26.10
CA ILE A 94 -1.90 -1.18 25.58
C ILE A 94 -1.60 -1.22 24.08
N TYR A 95 -2.16 -0.30 23.29
CA TYR A 95 -1.93 -0.26 21.85
C TYR A 95 -0.45 0.02 21.51
N ASP A 96 0.23 0.90 22.23
CA ASP A 96 1.65 1.19 22.01
C ASP A 96 2.54 -0.01 22.34
N THR A 97 2.20 -0.75 23.40
CA THR A 97 2.90 -1.99 23.77
C THR A 97 2.82 -3.02 22.65
N TYR A 98 1.61 -3.31 22.15
CA TYR A 98 1.40 -4.28 21.09
C TYR A 98 1.99 -3.84 19.75
N ALA A 99 1.83 -2.56 19.38
CA ALA A 99 2.44 -2.02 18.18
C ALA A 99 3.97 -2.14 18.22
N ALA A 100 4.60 -1.86 19.37
CA ALA A 100 6.05 -1.98 19.53
C ALA A 100 6.55 -3.44 19.43
N ILE A 101 5.77 -4.40 19.91
CA ILE A 101 6.07 -5.83 19.77
C ILE A 101 6.02 -6.24 18.29
N LEU A 102 4.94 -5.88 17.59
CA LEU A 102 4.75 -6.22 16.18
C LEU A 102 5.78 -5.55 15.26
N ALA A 103 6.14 -4.29 15.53
CA ALA A 103 7.14 -3.55 14.76
C ALA A 103 8.53 -4.20 14.80
N LYS A 104 8.87 -4.93 15.87
CA LYS A 104 10.14 -5.66 16.01
C LYS A 104 10.16 -7.01 15.28
N SER A 105 9.04 -7.42 14.68
CA SER A 105 8.94 -8.69 13.97
C SER A 105 9.77 -8.71 12.69
N LYS A 106 10.41 -9.86 12.42
CA LYS A 106 11.12 -10.11 11.15
C LYS A 106 10.15 -10.29 9.96
N ASN A 107 8.89 -10.62 10.24
CA ASN A 107 7.86 -10.78 9.21
C ASN A 107 7.31 -9.41 8.77
N ALA A 108 7.35 -9.12 7.47
CA ALA A 108 6.86 -7.87 6.90
C ALA A 108 5.38 -7.62 7.18
N LEU A 109 4.54 -8.64 7.06
CA LEU A 109 3.09 -8.56 7.34
C LEU A 109 2.82 -8.18 8.81
N MET A 110 3.64 -8.69 9.73
CA MET A 110 3.50 -8.37 11.15
C MET A 110 3.93 -6.93 11.44
N ARG A 111 4.94 -6.39 10.75
CA ARG A 111 5.31 -4.98 10.87
C ARG A 111 4.23 -4.05 10.33
N GLU A 112 3.53 -4.45 9.27
CA GLU A 112 2.40 -3.70 8.74
C GLU A 112 1.24 -3.61 9.74
N ARG A 113 0.92 -4.71 10.43
CA ARG A 113 -0.06 -4.73 11.53
C ARG A 113 0.26 -3.77 12.69
N ALA A 114 1.53 -3.42 12.90
CA ALA A 114 1.88 -2.40 13.89
C ALA A 114 1.32 -1.02 13.51
N SER A 115 1.30 -0.69 12.22
CA SER A 115 0.69 0.53 11.70
C SER A 115 -0.83 0.50 11.86
N ASP A 116 -1.46 -0.65 11.63
CA ASP A 116 -2.90 -0.81 11.81
C ASP A 116 -3.33 -0.58 13.27
N LEU A 117 -2.56 -1.09 14.24
CA LEU A 117 -2.80 -0.81 15.66
C LEU A 117 -2.72 0.68 15.97
N GLN A 118 -1.73 1.40 15.40
CA GLN A 118 -1.59 2.83 15.61
C GLN A 118 -2.76 3.63 15.00
N ASP A 119 -3.27 3.21 13.84
CA ASP A 119 -4.45 3.80 13.20
C ASP A 119 -5.69 3.65 14.10
N VAL A 120 -5.98 2.40 14.51
CA VAL A 120 -7.12 2.10 15.40
C VAL A 120 -7.00 2.85 16.73
N LYS A 121 -5.81 2.87 17.33
CA LYS A 121 -5.52 3.62 18.57
C LYS A 121 -5.88 5.09 18.41
N ARG A 122 -5.40 5.73 17.34
CA ARG A 122 -5.60 7.16 17.11
C ARG A 122 -7.09 7.48 16.92
N ARG A 123 -7.81 6.66 16.14
CA ARG A 123 -9.26 6.80 15.96
C ARG A 123 -10.01 6.66 17.28
N LEU A 124 -9.67 5.63 18.07
CA LEU A 124 -10.32 5.38 19.36
C LEU A 124 -10.09 6.53 20.34
N LEU A 125 -8.86 7.03 20.45
CA LEU A 125 -8.52 8.18 21.30
C LEU A 125 -9.15 9.49 20.82
N ARG A 126 -9.30 9.69 19.50
CA ARG A 126 -10.04 10.85 18.97
C ARG A 126 -11.51 10.78 19.35
N CYS A 127 -12.12 9.60 19.18
CA CYS A 127 -13.51 9.37 19.59
C CYS A 127 -13.69 9.62 21.08
N TRP A 128 -12.73 9.18 21.92
CA TRP A 128 -12.73 9.40 23.36
C TRP A 128 -12.68 10.88 23.71
N ALA A 129 -11.79 11.64 23.07
CA ALA A 129 -11.68 13.08 23.24
C ALA A 129 -12.89 13.88 22.72
N GLY A 130 -13.86 13.20 22.06
CA GLY A 130 -14.99 13.86 21.42
C GLY A 130 -14.60 14.75 20.24
N ALA A 131 -13.35 14.65 19.76
CA ALA A 131 -12.85 15.50 18.69
C ALA A 131 -13.48 15.11 17.34
N PRO A 132 -13.87 16.09 16.50
CA PRO A 132 -14.37 15.80 15.16
C PRO A 132 -13.26 15.16 14.31
N GLU A 133 -13.65 14.30 13.36
CA GLU A 133 -12.71 13.81 12.34
C GLU A 133 -12.15 15.02 11.56
N GLN A 134 -10.82 15.16 11.53
CA GLN A 134 -10.19 16.16 10.68
C GLN A 134 -10.31 15.72 9.23
N ASN A 135 -11.13 16.44 8.48
CA ASN A 135 -11.68 15.93 7.25
C ASN A 135 -10.82 16.29 6.04
N ILE A 136 -9.99 15.35 5.60
CA ILE A 136 -9.50 15.32 4.21
C ILE A 136 -10.55 14.75 3.24
N SER A 137 -11.74 14.39 3.73
CA SER A 137 -12.87 13.88 2.93
C SER A 137 -13.80 14.93 2.33
N SER A 138 -13.70 16.18 2.79
CA SER A 138 -14.51 17.29 2.27
C SER A 138 -13.67 18.55 2.27
N LEU A 139 -12.87 18.70 1.22
CA LEU A 139 -11.98 19.84 1.06
C LEU A 139 -12.74 21.01 0.43
N ALA A 140 -12.50 22.24 0.89
CA ALA A 140 -13.19 23.41 0.32
C ALA A 140 -12.66 23.80 -1.07
N LYS A 141 -11.39 23.50 -1.34
CA LYS A 141 -10.67 23.83 -2.58
C LYS A 141 -9.66 22.74 -2.92
N PRO A 142 -9.17 22.70 -4.17
CA PRO A 142 -8.10 21.80 -4.55
C PRO A 142 -6.77 22.12 -3.82
N VAL A 143 -6.11 21.12 -3.24
CA VAL A 143 -4.89 21.28 -2.43
C VAL A 143 -3.90 20.14 -2.63
N ILE A 144 -2.64 20.39 -2.30
CA ILE A 144 -1.62 19.34 -2.12
C ILE A 144 -1.53 19.03 -0.63
N VAL A 145 -1.79 17.78 -0.26
CA VAL A 145 -1.75 17.33 1.14
C VAL A 145 -0.31 17.06 1.54
N VAL A 146 0.15 17.70 2.60
CA VAL A 146 1.47 17.47 3.21
C VAL A 146 1.23 16.88 4.60
N ALA A 147 1.80 15.72 4.88
CA ALA A 147 1.63 15.06 6.18
C ALA A 147 2.96 14.48 6.68
N ASP A 148 3.03 14.14 7.97
CA ASP A 148 4.13 13.31 8.48
C ASP A 148 4.06 11.92 7.86
N ASP A 149 2.91 11.26 8.05
CA ASP A 149 2.48 10.01 7.44
C ASP A 149 0.97 10.08 7.16
N LEU A 150 0.47 9.18 6.31
CA LEU A 150 -0.96 8.99 6.07
C LEU A 150 -1.32 7.53 6.33
N PHE A 151 -2.17 7.31 7.34
CA PHE A 151 -2.66 5.98 7.69
C PHE A 151 -3.69 5.47 6.66
N PRO A 152 -3.95 4.15 6.63
CA PRO A 152 -5.00 3.59 5.78
C PRO A 152 -6.35 4.30 5.94
N SER A 153 -6.75 4.63 7.16
CA SER A 153 -8.03 5.31 7.37
C SER A 153 -8.05 6.76 6.86
N ASP A 154 -6.91 7.47 6.94
CA ASP A 154 -6.74 8.80 6.36
C ASP A 154 -6.92 8.76 4.85
N THR A 155 -6.16 7.87 4.19
CA THR A 155 -6.17 7.73 2.74
C THR A 155 -7.51 7.23 2.19
N ALA A 156 -8.21 6.36 2.92
CA ALA A 156 -9.57 5.93 2.62
C ALA A 156 -10.58 7.09 2.61
N SER A 157 -10.32 8.11 3.44
CA SER A 157 -11.19 9.26 3.57
C SER A 157 -10.89 10.37 2.54
N LEU A 158 -9.81 10.32 1.76
CA LEU A 158 -9.40 11.40 0.84
C LEU A 158 -10.48 11.84 -0.16
N ASP A 159 -10.70 13.15 -0.26
CA ASP A 159 -11.50 13.80 -1.30
C ASP A 159 -10.74 13.80 -2.63
N ARG A 160 -10.91 12.71 -3.38
CA ARG A 160 -10.20 12.45 -4.64
C ARG A 160 -10.36 13.56 -5.68
N ALA A 161 -11.46 14.32 -5.63
CA ALA A 161 -11.72 15.39 -6.60
C ALA A 161 -10.89 16.65 -6.32
N ARG A 162 -10.41 16.81 -5.09
CA ARG A 162 -9.75 18.04 -4.63
C ARG A 162 -8.32 17.82 -4.14
N VAL A 163 -7.89 16.59 -3.93
CA VAL A 163 -6.49 16.29 -3.64
C VAL A 163 -5.69 16.27 -4.95
N LEU A 164 -4.89 17.32 -5.17
CA LEU A 164 -4.04 17.48 -6.36
C LEU A 164 -2.71 16.72 -6.27
N GLY A 165 -2.31 16.33 -5.06
CA GLY A 165 -1.07 15.62 -4.80
C GLY A 165 -0.86 15.33 -3.32
N ILE A 166 0.08 14.44 -3.03
CA ILE A 166 0.42 14.00 -1.67
C ILE A 166 1.94 14.12 -1.44
N VAL A 167 2.33 14.67 -0.30
CA VAL A 167 3.70 14.70 0.21
C VAL A 167 3.72 14.13 1.62
N THR A 168 4.58 13.16 1.89
CA THR A 168 4.78 12.62 3.24
C THR A 168 6.25 12.64 3.66
N GLN A 169 6.51 12.84 4.95
CA GLN A 169 7.88 12.81 5.49
C GLN A 169 8.44 11.40 5.54
N VAL A 170 7.58 10.42 5.80
CA VAL A 170 7.94 9.00 5.84
C VAL A 170 7.34 8.24 4.67
N GLY A 171 7.74 6.97 4.51
CA GLY A 171 7.26 6.10 3.45
C GLY A 171 8.20 5.99 2.26
N GLY A 172 7.83 5.14 1.31
CA GLY A 172 8.62 4.84 0.11
C GLY A 172 7.73 4.26 -0.98
N SER A 173 8.30 3.86 -2.12
CA SER A 173 7.52 3.44 -3.30
C SER A 173 6.60 2.22 -3.09
N THR A 174 6.80 1.49 -1.99
CA THR A 174 6.00 0.31 -1.60
C THR A 174 5.15 0.55 -0.36
N SER A 175 5.11 1.76 0.20
CA SER A 175 4.26 2.04 1.36
C SER A 175 2.78 2.01 0.98
N HIS A 176 1.92 1.83 1.98
CA HIS A 176 0.48 1.83 1.80
C HIS A 176 -0.02 3.11 1.11
N THR A 177 0.51 4.27 1.53
CA THR A 177 0.25 5.58 0.91
C THR A 177 0.65 5.59 -0.58
N ALA A 178 1.78 4.98 -0.96
CA ALA A 178 2.22 4.92 -2.34
C ALA A 178 1.28 4.08 -3.21
N ILE A 179 0.86 2.94 -2.68
CA ILE A 179 -0.08 2.03 -3.36
C ILE A 179 -1.42 2.74 -3.58
N ILE A 180 -1.92 3.46 -2.56
CA ILE A 180 -3.18 4.19 -2.68
C ILE A 180 -3.07 5.37 -3.64
N ALA A 181 -2.03 6.19 -3.52
CA ALA A 181 -1.84 7.33 -4.42
C ALA A 181 -1.81 6.88 -5.89
N ARG A 182 -1.09 5.80 -6.20
CA ARG A 182 -1.07 5.20 -7.56
C ARG A 182 -2.44 4.74 -8.01
N SER A 183 -3.17 4.03 -7.16
CA SER A 183 -4.51 3.53 -7.52
C SER A 183 -5.53 4.63 -7.77
N TYR A 184 -5.35 5.79 -7.13
CA TYR A 184 -6.20 6.96 -7.31
C TYR A 184 -5.68 7.91 -8.39
N GLU A 185 -4.59 7.54 -9.08
CA GLU A 185 -3.91 8.39 -10.06
C GLU A 185 -3.53 9.77 -9.49
N ILE A 186 -3.26 9.84 -8.18
CA ILE A 186 -2.84 11.06 -7.48
C ILE A 186 -1.30 11.12 -7.46
N PRO A 187 -0.68 12.20 -7.96
CA PRO A 187 0.77 12.40 -7.86
C PRO A 187 1.24 12.40 -6.40
N ALA A 188 2.28 11.63 -6.08
CA ALA A 188 2.79 11.56 -4.72
C ALA A 188 4.32 11.51 -4.65
N VAL A 189 4.89 12.25 -3.71
CA VAL A 189 6.32 12.21 -3.35
C VAL A 189 6.42 11.90 -1.86
N LEU A 190 6.95 10.72 -1.53
CA LEU A 190 6.99 10.21 -0.17
C LEU A 190 8.44 10.16 0.33
N GLY A 191 8.64 10.18 1.64
CA GLY A 191 9.97 10.17 2.24
C GLY A 191 10.68 11.53 2.20
N VAL A 192 9.93 12.63 2.15
CA VAL A 192 10.46 14.01 2.12
C VAL A 192 10.69 14.50 3.56
N THR A 193 11.82 14.11 4.14
CA THR A 193 12.17 14.50 5.52
C THR A 193 12.17 16.03 5.70
N GLY A 194 11.47 16.53 6.72
CA GLY A 194 11.35 17.96 7.01
C GLY A 194 10.24 18.69 6.25
N ALA A 195 9.41 17.99 5.46
CA ALA A 195 8.35 18.62 4.67
C ALA A 195 7.34 19.41 5.51
N MET A 196 6.99 18.93 6.71
CA MET A 196 6.02 19.60 7.59
C MET A 196 6.53 20.93 8.16
N ASP A 197 7.85 21.07 8.27
CA ASP A 197 8.52 22.29 8.74
C ASP A 197 8.81 23.25 7.58
N ALA A 198 9.15 22.71 6.41
CA ALA A 198 9.52 23.48 5.22
C ALA A 198 8.30 24.04 4.46
N LEU A 199 7.14 23.39 4.56
CA LEU A 199 5.93 23.74 3.81
C LEU A 199 4.84 24.26 4.75
N ALA A 200 4.28 25.43 4.46
CA ALA A 200 3.25 26.07 5.26
C ALA A 200 1.85 25.92 4.64
N ASP A 201 0.80 25.95 5.48
CA ASP A 201 -0.59 25.97 5.00
C ASP A 201 -0.85 27.17 4.08
N GLY A 202 -1.50 26.91 2.93
CA GLY A 202 -1.77 27.90 1.90
C GLY A 202 -0.57 28.24 1.00
N GLN A 203 0.61 27.69 1.26
CA GLN A 203 1.79 27.92 0.42
C GLN A 203 1.61 27.28 -0.96
N PHE A 204 1.87 28.04 -2.03
CA PHE A 204 1.79 27.51 -3.38
C PHE A 204 3.05 26.72 -3.75
N ILE A 205 2.87 25.50 -4.24
CA ILE A 205 3.97 24.60 -4.58
C ILE A 205 3.76 23.90 -5.92
N VAL A 206 4.88 23.53 -6.55
CA VAL A 206 4.91 22.51 -7.61
C VAL A 206 5.29 21.17 -6.97
N LEU A 207 4.49 20.15 -7.25
CA LEU A 207 4.79 18.75 -6.94
C LEU A 207 5.14 18.04 -8.24
N ASP A 208 6.41 17.69 -8.41
CA ASP A 208 6.91 16.91 -9.53
C ASP A 208 7.13 15.47 -9.08
N ALA A 209 6.11 14.63 -9.28
CA ALA A 209 6.18 13.21 -8.95
C ALA A 209 6.96 12.37 -9.97
N VAL A 210 7.40 12.96 -11.10
CA VAL A 210 8.22 12.28 -12.11
C VAL A 210 9.67 12.29 -11.67
N GLU A 211 10.18 13.46 -11.28
CA GLU A 211 11.54 13.62 -10.77
C GLU A 211 11.64 13.49 -9.24
N GLY A 212 10.50 13.39 -8.54
CA GLY A 212 10.44 13.28 -7.09
C GLY A 212 10.79 14.58 -6.36
N ARG A 213 10.41 15.73 -6.91
CA ARG A 213 10.76 17.07 -6.39
C ARG A 213 9.54 17.81 -5.86
N VAL A 214 9.76 18.55 -4.78
CA VAL A 214 8.79 19.51 -4.23
C VAL A 214 9.41 20.90 -4.29
N ILE A 215 8.76 21.82 -5.00
CA ILE A 215 9.30 23.16 -5.24
C ILE A 215 8.38 24.18 -4.55
N PRO A 216 8.79 24.71 -3.38
CA PRO A 216 8.05 25.75 -2.69
C PRO A 216 8.22 27.10 -3.37
N ASN A 217 7.15 27.91 -3.40
CA ASN A 217 7.16 29.28 -3.95
C ASN A 217 7.80 29.37 -5.35
N PRO A 218 7.31 28.60 -6.33
CA PRO A 218 7.89 28.58 -7.67
C PRO A 218 7.81 29.97 -8.32
N THR A 219 8.85 30.33 -9.05
CA THR A 219 8.88 31.52 -9.92
C THR A 219 7.87 31.39 -11.06
N GLU A 220 7.50 32.51 -11.70
CA GLU A 220 6.60 32.49 -12.87
C GLU A 220 7.17 31.64 -14.02
N GLU A 221 8.49 31.64 -14.19
CA GLU A 221 9.20 30.79 -15.16
C GLU A 221 9.01 29.31 -14.85
N GLU A 222 9.17 28.91 -13.58
CA GLU A 222 8.95 27.54 -13.13
C GLU A 222 7.48 27.13 -13.28
N ILE A 223 6.53 27.99 -12.93
CA ILE A 223 5.10 27.72 -13.12
C ILE A 223 4.80 27.47 -14.60
N THR A 224 5.32 28.31 -15.49
CA THR A 224 5.13 28.18 -16.94
C THR A 224 5.73 26.87 -17.45
N ARG A 225 6.97 26.57 -17.06
CA ARG A 225 7.67 25.33 -17.43
C ARG A 225 6.91 24.09 -16.98
N TYR A 226 6.50 24.02 -15.71
CA TYR A 226 5.79 22.86 -15.17
C TYR A 226 4.37 22.73 -15.71
N SER A 227 3.71 23.84 -16.03
CA SER A 227 2.41 23.82 -16.71
C SER A 227 2.52 23.17 -18.10
N GLN A 228 3.57 23.53 -18.87
CA GLN A 228 3.82 22.94 -20.19
C GLN A 228 4.17 21.45 -20.08
N GLN A 229 5.03 21.08 -19.13
CA GLN A 229 5.38 19.68 -18.88
C GLN A 229 4.15 18.85 -18.48
N ALA A 230 3.30 19.38 -17.60
CA ALA A 230 2.06 18.71 -17.20
C ALA A 230 1.09 18.54 -18.37
N ALA A 231 0.94 19.57 -19.22
CA ALA A 231 0.09 19.49 -20.41
C ALA A 231 0.62 18.47 -21.43
N GLN A 232 1.94 18.41 -21.63
CA GLN A 232 2.57 17.42 -22.50
C GLN A 232 2.35 16.00 -21.96
N LEU A 233 2.61 15.77 -20.67
CA LEU A 233 2.38 14.47 -20.04
C LEU A 233 0.91 14.05 -20.14
N GLN A 234 -0.03 14.98 -19.94
CA GLN A 234 -1.45 14.70 -20.09
C GLN A 234 -1.79 14.34 -21.54
N ALA A 235 -1.25 15.04 -22.53
CA ALA A 235 -1.44 14.72 -23.94
C ALA A 235 -0.88 13.33 -24.29
N GLU A 236 0.32 12.99 -23.81
CA GLU A 236 0.94 11.67 -23.97
C GLU A 236 0.05 10.58 -23.35
N LEU A 237 -0.44 10.78 -22.13
CA LEU A 237 -1.36 9.84 -21.47
C LEU A 237 -2.67 9.66 -22.25
N GLN A 238 -3.23 10.73 -22.83
CA GLN A 238 -4.43 10.65 -23.66
C GLN A 238 -4.17 9.86 -24.95
N ILE A 239 -3.02 10.09 -25.59
CA ILE A 239 -2.58 9.31 -26.75
C ILE A 239 -2.44 7.83 -26.34
N THR A 240 -1.68 7.52 -25.28
CA THR A 240 -1.51 6.14 -24.81
C THR A 240 -2.86 5.47 -24.52
N LYS A 241 -3.80 6.17 -23.87
CA LYS A 241 -5.16 5.66 -23.62
C LYS A 241 -5.91 5.40 -24.94
N ALA A 242 -5.80 6.27 -25.93
CA ALA A 242 -6.47 6.11 -27.23
C ALA A 242 -5.93 4.93 -28.07
N TYR A 243 -4.65 4.58 -27.88
CA TYR A 243 -3.99 3.48 -28.60
C TYR A 243 -3.99 2.14 -27.83
N ARG A 244 -4.46 2.11 -26.58
CA ARG A 244 -4.45 0.91 -25.73
C ARG A 244 -5.12 -0.31 -26.38
N ASP A 245 -6.23 -0.09 -27.08
CA ASP A 245 -7.05 -1.17 -27.65
C ASP A 245 -6.89 -1.25 -29.18
N LYS A 246 -5.89 -0.55 -29.73
CA LYS A 246 -5.65 -0.48 -31.18
C LYS A 246 -4.69 -1.58 -31.61
N LEU A 247 -4.91 -2.07 -32.82
CA LEU A 247 -4.01 -3.01 -33.46
C LEU A 247 -2.66 -2.32 -33.73
N PRO A 248 -1.53 -2.88 -33.25
CA PRO A 248 -0.19 -2.32 -33.48
C PRO A 248 0.24 -2.46 -34.94
N VAL A 249 -0.06 -1.44 -35.75
CA VAL A 249 0.26 -1.37 -37.18
C VAL A 249 1.05 -0.10 -37.45
N THR A 250 2.16 -0.26 -38.16
CA THR A 250 3.01 0.83 -38.65
C THR A 250 2.31 1.67 -39.72
N LEU A 251 2.82 2.86 -40.04
CA LEU A 251 2.19 3.78 -41.00
C LEU A 251 2.11 3.21 -42.43
N ASP A 252 2.99 2.28 -42.79
CA ASP A 252 3.02 1.58 -44.07
C ASP A 252 2.27 0.23 -44.04
N GLY A 253 1.55 -0.06 -42.95
CA GLY A 253 0.63 -1.20 -42.86
C GLY A 253 1.25 -2.50 -42.33
N HIS A 254 2.51 -2.49 -41.89
CA HIS A 254 3.13 -3.68 -41.29
C HIS A 254 2.64 -3.90 -39.85
N ARG A 255 2.04 -5.07 -39.59
CA ARG A 255 1.60 -5.50 -38.26
C ARG A 255 2.79 -6.02 -37.45
N VAL A 256 2.94 -5.51 -36.24
CA VAL A 256 3.92 -5.99 -35.23
C VAL A 256 3.16 -6.59 -34.06
N GLU A 257 3.56 -7.76 -33.57
CA GLU A 257 2.95 -8.33 -32.36
C GLU A 257 3.50 -7.64 -31.10
N VAL A 258 2.60 -7.21 -30.21
CA VAL A 258 2.96 -6.61 -28.92
C VAL A 258 2.59 -7.57 -27.81
N HIS A 259 3.61 -8.17 -27.20
CA HIS A 259 3.44 -9.14 -26.13
C HIS A 259 3.84 -8.59 -24.75
N LEU A 260 3.17 -9.08 -23.72
CA LEU A 260 3.51 -8.73 -22.33
C LEU A 260 4.59 -9.64 -21.76
N ASN A 261 5.43 -9.04 -20.94
CA ASN A 261 6.34 -9.77 -20.05
C ASN A 261 5.69 -9.81 -18.66
N VAL A 262 5.38 -11.01 -18.18
CA VAL A 262 4.69 -11.23 -16.90
C VAL A 262 5.66 -11.88 -15.92
N ALA A 263 5.65 -11.42 -14.68
CA ALA A 263 6.50 -11.89 -13.59
C ALA A 263 5.72 -12.61 -12.49
N ALA A 264 4.44 -12.26 -12.29
CA ALA A 264 3.55 -12.84 -11.30
C ALA A 264 2.11 -12.91 -11.84
N ALA A 265 1.35 -13.91 -11.39
CA ALA A 265 -0.05 -14.05 -11.77
C ALA A 265 -0.99 -13.18 -10.91
N THR A 266 -0.63 -11.92 -10.68
CA THR A 266 -1.46 -10.94 -9.96
C THR A 266 -2.45 -10.29 -10.92
N GLU A 267 -3.56 -9.78 -10.39
CA GLU A 267 -4.56 -9.09 -11.24
C GLU A 267 -3.95 -7.86 -11.92
N GLN A 268 -3.10 -7.12 -11.22
CA GLN A 268 -2.44 -5.93 -11.76
C GLN A 268 -1.53 -6.25 -12.96
N GLU A 269 -0.75 -7.33 -12.89
CA GLU A 269 0.11 -7.73 -14.01
C GLU A 269 -0.69 -8.30 -15.19
N LEU A 270 -1.80 -8.98 -14.91
CA LEU A 270 -2.64 -9.60 -15.93
C LEU A 270 -3.67 -8.63 -16.54
N ALA A 271 -3.88 -7.44 -15.95
CA ALA A 271 -4.80 -6.42 -16.47
C ALA A 271 -4.48 -5.97 -17.91
N GLY A 272 -3.23 -6.15 -18.35
CA GLY A 272 -2.80 -5.86 -19.71
C GLY A 272 -3.21 -6.93 -20.74
N ALA A 273 -3.58 -8.14 -20.32
CA ALA A 273 -3.74 -9.30 -21.21
C ALA A 273 -4.83 -9.08 -22.28
N ALA A 274 -5.87 -8.30 -21.96
CA ALA A 274 -6.91 -7.94 -22.91
C ALA A 274 -6.38 -7.11 -24.10
N PHE A 275 -5.32 -6.33 -23.88
CA PHE A 275 -4.80 -5.31 -24.81
C PHE A 275 -3.54 -5.74 -25.57
N ALA A 276 -2.94 -6.86 -25.20
CA ALA A 276 -1.75 -7.41 -25.85
C ALA A 276 -2.11 -8.51 -26.86
N ASP A 277 -1.22 -8.78 -27.81
CA ASP A 277 -1.35 -9.91 -28.74
C ASP A 277 -1.04 -11.26 -28.07
N GLY A 278 -0.40 -11.24 -26.89
CA GLY A 278 -0.02 -12.44 -26.13
C GLY A 278 0.92 -12.14 -24.96
N CYS A 279 1.41 -13.19 -24.32
CA CYS A 279 2.48 -13.14 -23.34
C CYS A 279 3.77 -13.65 -23.96
N GLY A 280 4.76 -12.76 -24.11
CA GLY A 280 6.01 -13.04 -24.81
C GLY A 280 7.06 -13.62 -23.87
N LEU A 281 6.87 -13.43 -22.57
CA LEU A 281 7.71 -14.02 -21.54
C LEU A 281 6.96 -14.07 -20.23
N PHE A 282 6.58 -15.26 -19.78
CA PHE A 282 6.21 -15.49 -18.39
C PHE A 282 7.42 -16.01 -17.60
N ARG A 283 7.87 -15.20 -16.65
CA ARG A 283 9.01 -15.46 -15.77
C ARG A 283 8.58 -16.30 -14.58
N THR A 284 8.96 -17.57 -14.56
CA THR A 284 8.55 -18.52 -13.53
C THR A 284 9.38 -18.45 -12.25
N GLU A 285 10.49 -17.69 -12.24
CA GLU A 285 11.41 -17.64 -11.10
C GLU A 285 10.77 -17.04 -9.85
N PHE A 286 9.83 -16.12 -10.04
CA PHE A 286 9.15 -15.44 -8.94
C PHE A 286 8.37 -16.40 -8.04
N LEU A 287 7.86 -17.50 -8.61
CA LEU A 287 7.15 -18.56 -7.89
C LEU A 287 8.01 -19.20 -6.80
N TYR A 288 9.31 -19.26 -7.02
CA TYR A 288 10.26 -19.87 -6.10
C TYR A 288 10.74 -18.88 -5.05
N THR A 289 10.82 -17.59 -5.38
CA THR A 289 11.17 -16.51 -4.41
C THR A 289 10.02 -16.10 -3.49
N SER A 290 8.76 -16.20 -3.93
CA SER A 290 7.59 -15.80 -3.14
C SER A 290 7.08 -16.90 -2.21
N SER A 291 7.56 -18.14 -2.38
CA SER A 291 7.08 -19.31 -1.64
C SER A 291 7.92 -19.57 -0.39
N GLN A 292 7.27 -20.01 0.71
CA GLN A 292 7.97 -20.42 1.93
C GLN A 292 8.79 -21.72 1.75
N GLY A 293 8.55 -22.45 0.65
CA GLY A 293 9.26 -23.66 0.25
C GLY A 293 9.30 -23.80 -1.27
N LEU A 294 9.80 -24.94 -1.76
CA LEU A 294 9.78 -25.25 -3.19
C LEU A 294 8.33 -25.45 -3.68
N PRO A 295 7.89 -24.75 -4.74
CA PRO A 295 6.53 -24.87 -5.24
C PRO A 295 6.30 -26.24 -5.87
N ASP A 296 5.24 -26.93 -5.44
CA ASP A 296 4.86 -28.23 -5.99
C ASP A 296 4.17 -28.12 -7.37
N GLU A 297 3.94 -29.27 -8.01
CA GLU A 297 3.30 -29.38 -9.34
C GLU A 297 1.91 -28.71 -9.35
N THR A 298 1.13 -28.87 -8.28
CA THR A 298 -0.23 -28.32 -8.20
C THR A 298 -0.19 -26.80 -8.09
N GLN A 299 0.70 -26.26 -7.25
CA GLN A 299 0.89 -24.82 -7.09
C GLN A 299 1.34 -24.17 -8.40
N GLN A 300 2.31 -24.77 -9.09
CA GLN A 300 2.77 -24.30 -10.39
C GLN A 300 1.63 -24.37 -11.43
N PHE A 301 0.91 -25.49 -11.51
CA PHE A 301 -0.22 -25.67 -12.43
C PHE A 301 -1.30 -24.61 -12.22
N GLN A 302 -1.69 -24.32 -10.98
CA GLN A 302 -2.71 -23.29 -10.71
C GLN A 302 -2.28 -21.90 -11.20
N ILE A 303 -1.00 -21.58 -11.06
CA ILE A 303 -0.45 -20.30 -11.50
C ILE A 303 -0.35 -20.24 -13.01
N TYR A 304 0.12 -21.30 -13.68
CA TYR A 304 0.18 -21.39 -15.14
C TYR A 304 -1.22 -21.32 -15.75
N LYS A 305 -2.16 -22.07 -15.19
CA LYS A 305 -3.57 -22.02 -15.56
C LYS A 305 -4.14 -20.61 -15.43
N LYS A 306 -3.85 -19.89 -14.34
CA LYS A 306 -4.31 -18.51 -14.14
C LYS A 306 -3.80 -17.57 -15.24
N VAL A 307 -2.51 -17.66 -15.60
CA VAL A 307 -1.93 -16.85 -16.68
C VAL A 307 -2.56 -17.22 -18.03
N LEU A 308 -2.62 -18.51 -18.37
CA LEU A 308 -3.23 -18.98 -19.63
C LEU A 308 -4.69 -18.54 -19.75
N THR A 309 -5.47 -18.65 -18.66
CA THR A 309 -6.88 -18.23 -18.64
C THR A 309 -7.02 -16.73 -18.88
N ALA A 310 -6.11 -15.91 -18.37
CA ALA A 310 -6.15 -14.46 -18.57
C ALA A 310 -5.83 -14.03 -20.03
N PHE A 311 -5.02 -14.81 -20.74
CA PHE A 311 -4.68 -14.55 -22.15
C PHE A 311 -5.65 -15.24 -23.14
N GLY A 312 -6.46 -16.20 -22.68
CA GLY A 312 -7.45 -16.88 -23.52
C GLY A 312 -6.78 -17.64 -24.67
N ASP A 313 -7.20 -17.33 -25.90
CA ASP A 313 -6.66 -17.95 -27.12
C ASP A 313 -5.30 -17.37 -27.56
N LYS A 314 -4.81 -16.32 -26.87
CA LYS A 314 -3.55 -15.65 -27.23
C LYS A 314 -2.33 -16.47 -26.78
N PRO A 315 -1.23 -16.45 -27.55
CA PRO A 315 -0.03 -17.21 -27.22
C PRO A 315 0.58 -16.78 -25.88
N VAL A 316 1.07 -17.75 -25.11
CA VAL A 316 1.82 -17.53 -23.87
C VAL A 316 3.14 -18.29 -23.93
N THR A 317 4.24 -17.56 -23.85
CA THR A 317 5.60 -18.12 -23.81
C THR A 317 6.02 -18.28 -22.34
N LEU A 318 5.85 -19.49 -21.81
CA LEU A 318 6.35 -19.83 -20.48
C LEU A 318 7.85 -20.11 -20.55
N ARG A 319 8.64 -19.36 -19.79
CA ARG A 319 10.06 -19.66 -19.61
C ARG A 319 10.24 -20.53 -18.39
N THR A 320 10.93 -21.65 -18.56
CA THR A 320 11.36 -22.50 -17.46
C THR A 320 12.27 -21.71 -16.52
N MET A 321 12.37 -22.19 -15.28
CA MET A 321 12.99 -21.49 -14.17
C MET A 321 14.44 -21.06 -14.48
N ASP A 322 14.70 -19.75 -14.60
CA ASP A 322 16.04 -19.14 -14.69
C ASP A 322 16.56 -18.62 -13.33
N ILE A 323 16.80 -19.56 -12.41
CA ILE A 323 17.34 -19.29 -11.06
C ILE A 323 18.84 -19.60 -11.00
N GLY A 324 19.57 -18.88 -10.15
CA GLY A 324 21.03 -18.87 -10.05
C GLY A 324 21.60 -17.51 -10.43
N GLY A 325 22.90 -17.29 -10.23
CA GLY A 325 23.49 -15.97 -10.43
C GLY A 325 23.37 -15.07 -9.20
N ASP A 326 22.87 -13.85 -9.42
CA ASP A 326 22.56 -12.83 -8.42
C ASP A 326 21.24 -13.11 -7.66
N LYS A 327 20.38 -13.96 -8.22
CA LYS A 327 19.06 -14.29 -7.66
C LYS A 327 19.18 -15.44 -6.66
N GLN A 328 19.39 -15.11 -5.39
CA GLN A 328 19.34 -16.08 -4.31
C GLN A 328 17.89 -16.41 -3.95
N VAL A 329 17.61 -17.70 -3.82
CA VAL A 329 16.28 -18.21 -3.52
C VAL A 329 16.37 -19.01 -2.22
N PRO A 330 15.78 -18.53 -1.12
CA PRO A 330 15.98 -19.13 0.20
C PRO A 330 15.61 -20.62 0.29
N CYS A 331 14.66 -21.09 -0.53
CA CYS A 331 14.23 -22.48 -0.56
C CYS A 331 15.14 -23.41 -1.39
N LEU A 332 16.19 -22.87 -2.02
CA LEU A 332 17.16 -23.61 -2.83
C LEU A 332 18.57 -23.41 -2.28
N ASP A 333 19.13 -24.45 -1.68
CA ASP A 333 20.55 -24.46 -1.35
C ASP A 333 21.37 -24.58 -2.65
N LEU A 334 22.08 -23.49 -2.96
CA LEU A 334 22.93 -23.34 -4.14
C LEU A 334 24.35 -23.02 -3.67
N PRO A 335 25.37 -23.71 -4.19
CA PRO A 335 26.75 -23.45 -3.82
C PRO A 335 27.16 -22.04 -4.22
N LYS A 336 28.00 -21.40 -3.40
CA LYS A 336 28.58 -20.09 -3.73
C LYS A 336 29.60 -20.25 -4.86
N GLU A 337 29.40 -19.51 -5.93
CA GLU A 337 30.29 -19.50 -7.10
C GLU A 337 31.07 -18.18 -7.16
N SER A 338 32.31 -18.23 -7.67
CA SER A 338 33.15 -17.03 -7.86
C SER A 338 32.58 -16.09 -8.91
N ASN A 339 31.91 -16.62 -9.94
CA ASN A 339 31.15 -15.84 -10.91
C ASN A 339 29.76 -16.48 -11.15
N PRO A 340 28.74 -16.04 -10.39
CA PRO A 340 27.40 -16.61 -10.49
C PRO A 340 26.74 -16.43 -11.88
N PHE A 341 27.08 -15.39 -12.64
CA PHE A 341 26.52 -15.19 -13.99
C PHE A 341 27.02 -16.24 -14.99
N LEU A 342 28.23 -16.77 -14.79
CA LEU A 342 28.83 -17.79 -15.63
C LEU A 342 28.66 -19.22 -15.09
N GLY A 343 28.11 -19.37 -13.88
CA GLY A 343 28.01 -20.64 -13.17
C GLY A 343 26.74 -21.46 -13.44
N VAL A 344 26.28 -22.20 -12.43
CA VAL A 344 25.12 -23.11 -12.49
C VAL A 344 23.82 -22.33 -12.29
N ARG A 345 23.22 -21.91 -13.41
CA ARG A 345 21.95 -21.17 -13.44
C ARG A 345 21.03 -21.63 -14.58
N GLY A 346 19.76 -21.28 -14.46
CA GLY A 346 18.71 -21.57 -15.43
C GLY A 346 18.72 -23.02 -15.90
N LEU A 347 18.79 -23.25 -17.22
CA LEU A 347 18.76 -24.62 -17.75
C LEU A 347 19.85 -25.53 -17.15
N ARG A 348 21.04 -25.00 -16.83
CA ARG A 348 22.10 -25.81 -16.20
C ARG A 348 21.67 -26.28 -14.80
N LEU A 349 21.01 -25.42 -14.04
CA LEU A 349 20.44 -25.77 -12.75
C LEU A 349 19.33 -26.81 -12.93
N SER A 350 18.41 -26.61 -13.87
CA SER A 350 17.34 -27.57 -14.21
C SER A 350 17.89 -28.95 -14.56
N LEU A 351 18.98 -29.02 -15.34
CA LEU A 351 19.64 -30.27 -15.71
C LEU A 351 20.40 -30.91 -14.54
N SER A 352 20.95 -30.11 -13.61
CA SER A 352 21.60 -30.62 -12.39
C SER A 352 20.63 -31.12 -11.33
N LYS A 353 19.38 -30.63 -11.34
CA LYS A 353 18.29 -31.02 -10.43
C LYS A 353 17.05 -31.45 -11.23
N PRO A 354 17.06 -32.63 -11.89
CA PRO A 354 16.00 -33.05 -12.81
C PRO A 354 14.60 -33.11 -12.21
N GLU A 355 14.48 -33.40 -10.91
CA GLU A 355 13.16 -33.46 -10.26
C GLU A 355 12.46 -32.10 -10.25
N LEU A 356 13.18 -31.01 -9.98
CA LEU A 356 12.63 -29.64 -10.05
C LEU A 356 12.16 -29.30 -11.46
N PHE A 357 12.94 -29.71 -12.45
CA PHE A 357 12.61 -29.47 -13.84
C PHE A 357 11.39 -30.29 -14.30
N ARG A 358 11.32 -31.56 -13.89
CA ARG A 358 10.17 -32.43 -14.18
C ARG A 358 8.89 -31.91 -13.56
N THR A 359 8.92 -31.46 -12.30
CA THR A 359 7.75 -30.84 -11.65
C THR A 359 7.24 -29.66 -12.48
N GLN A 360 8.15 -28.81 -12.97
CA GLN A 360 7.78 -27.64 -13.77
C GLN A 360 7.26 -27.99 -15.16
N ILE A 361 7.82 -29.00 -15.83
CA ILE A 361 7.39 -29.40 -17.17
C ILE A 361 6.05 -30.16 -17.14
N ARG A 362 5.72 -30.82 -16.03
CA ARG A 362 4.44 -31.52 -15.84
C ARG A 362 3.29 -30.59 -15.51
N ALA A 363 3.56 -29.59 -14.67
CA ALA A 363 2.63 -28.52 -14.32
C ALA A 363 2.30 -27.65 -15.54
#